data_AF-A0A374UNV8-F1
#
_entry.id   AF-A0A374UNV8-F1
#
_cell.length_a   1.000
_cell.length_b   1.000
_cell.length_c   1.000
_cell.angle_alpha   90.00
_cell.angle_beta   90.00
_cell.angle_gamma   90.00
#
_symmetry.space_group_name_H-M   'P 1'
#
loop_
_entity.id
_entity.type
_entity.pdbx_description
1 polymer ?
#
loop_
_entity_poly.entity_id
_entity_poly.type
_entity_poly.pdbx_seq_one_letter_code
_entity_poly.pdbx_strand_id
1 'polypeptide(L)'
;MTNNSNNADDKQLILLKAYKRQTARQEKYLLFEKDYRSNKCRSILSLDDINDKNINQVDNSADINSVINKNNLHKALMTALQELSVIERQIIDECFFYEDVKRKTYQELGKKHNISRQVYVRKLNRTLSKLRQLIEQHFDEF
;
A
#
# COMPACT_ATOMS: atom_id res chain seq x y z
N MET A 1 -13.58 -20.80 29.24
CA MET A 1 -13.63 -19.72 28.23
C MET A 1 -12.94 -20.23 26.97
N THR A 2 -13.68 -20.82 26.06
CA THR A 2 -13.14 -21.38 24.80
C THR A 2 -13.42 -20.40 23.67
N ASN A 3 -12.37 -19.76 23.16
CA ASN A 3 -12.42 -18.91 21.98
C ASN A 3 -12.65 -19.80 20.75
N ASN A 4 -13.88 -19.81 20.24
CA ASN A 4 -14.15 -20.33 18.89
C ASN A 4 -13.62 -19.32 17.88
N SER A 5 -12.41 -19.54 17.38
CA SER A 5 -12.04 -19.01 16.06
C SER A 5 -12.89 -19.75 15.03
N ASN A 6 -14.00 -19.13 14.62
CA ASN A 6 -14.71 -19.55 13.42
C ASN A 6 -13.75 -19.34 12.23
N ASN A 7 -13.00 -20.39 11.89
CA ASN A 7 -12.15 -20.44 10.71
C ASN A 7 -13.04 -20.31 9.47
N ALA A 8 -13.16 -19.08 8.97
CA ALA A 8 -13.72 -18.78 7.66
C ALA A 8 -12.77 -19.17 6.49
N ASP A 9 -11.60 -19.76 6.81
CA ASP A 9 -10.47 -20.00 5.90
C ASP A 9 -10.55 -21.28 5.05
N ASP A 10 -11.51 -22.17 5.28
CA ASP A 10 -11.50 -23.51 4.64
C ASP A 10 -12.21 -23.57 3.27
N LYS A 11 -12.83 -22.47 2.83
CA LYS A 11 -13.44 -22.37 1.49
C LYS A 11 -12.53 -21.57 0.58
N GLN A 12 -12.04 -22.21 -0.48
CA GLN A 12 -11.14 -21.58 -1.44
C GLN A 12 -11.82 -21.43 -2.81
N LEU A 13 -11.55 -20.30 -3.45
CA LEU A 13 -11.91 -20.05 -4.83
C LEU A 13 -10.83 -20.62 -5.74
N ILE A 14 -11.23 -21.47 -6.68
CA ILE A 14 -10.33 -22.13 -7.64
C ILE A 14 -10.77 -21.78 -9.06
N LEU A 15 -9.85 -21.21 -9.83
CA LEU A 15 -10.06 -20.95 -11.25
C LEU A 15 -9.50 -22.11 -12.09
N LEU A 16 -10.35 -22.75 -12.88
CA LEU A 16 -9.95 -23.87 -13.75
C LEU A 16 -10.13 -23.51 -15.22
N LYS A 17 -9.11 -23.84 -16.03
CA LYS A 17 -9.16 -23.74 -17.48
C LYS A 17 -9.80 -25.00 -18.06
N ALA A 18 -10.85 -24.84 -18.85
CA ALA A 18 -11.56 -25.92 -19.52
C ALA A 18 -11.61 -25.69 -21.04
N TYR A 19 -11.52 -26.79 -21.81
CA TYR A 19 -11.61 -26.76 -23.28
C TYR A 19 -12.81 -27.59 -23.74
N LYS A 20 -13.67 -27.04 -24.59
CA LYS A 20 -14.71 -27.83 -25.28
C LYS A 20 -14.11 -28.61 -26.44
N ARG A 21 -14.53 -29.86 -26.61
CA ARG A 21 -13.98 -30.80 -27.60
C ARG A 21 -14.46 -30.60 -29.04
N GLN A 22 -15.52 -29.82 -29.31
CA GLN A 22 -16.26 -29.99 -30.58
C GLN A 22 -16.34 -28.79 -31.54
N THR A 23 -16.00 -27.57 -31.16
CA THR A 23 -15.92 -26.45 -32.11
C THR A 23 -14.84 -25.49 -31.63
N ALA A 24 -13.95 -25.09 -32.55
CA ALA A 24 -12.80 -24.18 -32.41
C ALA A 24 -12.35 -23.88 -30.97
N ARG A 25 -11.14 -24.31 -30.57
CA ARG A 25 -10.49 -24.11 -29.25
C ARG A 25 -10.84 -22.75 -28.60
N GLN A 26 -11.99 -22.66 -27.96
CA GLN A 26 -12.40 -21.52 -27.16
C GLN A 26 -12.01 -21.89 -25.73
N GLU A 27 -11.06 -21.12 -25.19
CA GLU A 27 -10.62 -21.26 -23.82
C GLU A 27 -11.74 -20.76 -22.91
N LYS A 28 -12.27 -21.63 -22.04
CA LYS A 28 -13.25 -21.22 -21.02
C LYS A 28 -12.63 -21.34 -19.64
N TYR A 29 -12.88 -20.33 -18.81
CA TYR A 29 -12.44 -20.29 -17.43
C TYR A 29 -13.66 -20.40 -16.52
N LEU A 30 -13.60 -21.33 -15.57
CA LEU A 30 -14.68 -21.63 -14.63
C LEU A 30 -14.18 -21.39 -13.20
N LEU A 31 -14.93 -20.61 -12.43
CA LEU A 31 -14.64 -20.35 -11.02
C LEU A 31 -15.45 -21.30 -10.14
N PHE A 32 -14.76 -22.05 -9.29
CA PHE A 32 -15.35 -22.99 -8.36
C PHE A 32 -15.10 -22.57 -6.91
N GLU A 33 -16.10 -22.77 -6.05
CA GLU A 33 -15.91 -22.81 -4.60
C GLU A 33 -15.61 -24.25 -4.24
N LYS A 34 -14.45 -24.49 -3.64
CA LYS A 34 -14.12 -25.80 -3.08
C LYS A 34 -14.16 -25.72 -1.57
N ASP A 35 -15.02 -26.55 -0.98
CA ASP A 35 -15.03 -26.82 0.45
C ASP A 35 -14.29 -28.13 0.70
N TYR A 36 -13.10 -28.02 1.30
CA TYR A 36 -12.23 -29.18 1.54
C TYR A 36 -12.74 -30.11 2.65
N ARG A 37 -13.65 -29.63 3.53
CA ARG A 37 -14.23 -30.48 4.60
C ARG A 37 -15.29 -31.42 4.06
N SER A 38 -16.15 -30.91 3.19
CA SER A 38 -17.23 -31.69 2.59
C SER A 38 -16.83 -32.36 1.28
N ASN A 39 -15.63 -32.03 0.77
CA ASN A 39 -15.11 -32.46 -0.54
C ASN A 39 -16.07 -32.16 -1.70
N LYS A 40 -16.93 -31.15 -1.52
CA LYS A 40 -17.90 -30.70 -2.52
C LYS A 40 -17.33 -29.51 -3.27
N CYS A 41 -17.48 -29.53 -4.59
CA CYS A 41 -17.16 -28.41 -5.46
C CYS A 41 -18.47 -27.85 -6.02
N ARG A 42 -18.66 -26.54 -5.90
CA ARG A 42 -19.80 -25.83 -6.51
C ARG A 42 -19.27 -24.87 -7.56
N SER A 43 -19.76 -24.99 -8.80
CA SER A 43 -19.50 -23.98 -9.84
C SER A 43 -20.21 -22.69 -9.44
N ILE A 44 -19.49 -21.59 -9.40
CA ILE A 44 -20.04 -20.29 -9.02
C ILE A 44 -20.38 -19.49 -10.29
N LEU A 45 -19.42 -19.33 -11.20
CA LEU A 45 -19.52 -18.46 -12.37
C LEU A 45 -18.65 -18.98 -13.53
N SER A 46 -19.16 -18.94 -14.76
CA SER A 46 -18.37 -19.00 -15.99
C SER A 46 -18.02 -17.58 -16.44
N LEU A 47 -16.83 -17.36 -17.02
CA LEU A 47 -16.48 -16.05 -17.62
C LEU A 47 -17.46 -15.61 -18.71
N ASP A 48 -18.03 -16.56 -19.44
CA ASP A 48 -19.07 -16.27 -20.45
C ASP A 48 -20.35 -15.71 -19.82
N ASP A 49 -20.71 -16.19 -18.61
CA ASP A 49 -21.90 -15.72 -17.88
C ASP A 49 -21.76 -14.26 -17.41
N ILE A 50 -20.52 -13.77 -17.28
CA ILE A 50 -20.23 -12.39 -16.86
C ILE A 50 -20.50 -11.43 -18.04
N ASN A 51 -20.11 -11.82 -19.26
CA ASN A 51 -20.38 -11.06 -20.48
C ASN A 51 -21.89 -11.02 -20.78
N ASP A 52 -22.58 -12.16 -20.70
CA ASP A 52 -24.03 -12.24 -20.97
C ASP A 52 -24.88 -11.44 -19.96
N LYS A 53 -24.37 -11.23 -18.75
CA LYS A 53 -25.06 -10.49 -17.67
C LYS A 53 -24.73 -9.00 -17.63
N ASN A 54 -23.91 -8.46 -18.55
CA ASN A 54 -23.47 -7.05 -18.56
C ASN A 54 -23.01 -6.57 -17.16
N ILE A 55 -22.28 -7.41 -16.43
CA ILE A 55 -21.76 -7.04 -15.11
C ILE A 55 -20.56 -6.12 -15.34
N ASN A 56 -20.83 -4.84 -15.54
CA ASN A 56 -19.81 -3.80 -15.51
C ASN A 56 -19.27 -3.70 -14.08
N GLN A 57 -18.29 -4.55 -13.73
CA GLN A 57 -17.47 -4.32 -12.55
C GLN A 57 -16.61 -3.09 -12.83
N VAL A 58 -17.12 -1.92 -12.46
CA VAL A 58 -16.31 -0.70 -12.43
C VAL A 58 -15.26 -0.91 -11.35
N ASP A 59 -14.01 -0.98 -11.77
CA ASP A 59 -12.88 -1.11 -10.88
C ASP A 59 -12.70 0.18 -10.08
N ASN A 60 -13.36 0.25 -8.92
CA ASN A 60 -13.27 1.37 -7.99
C ASN A 60 -11.98 1.32 -7.14
N SER A 61 -11.07 0.37 -7.39
CA SER A 61 -9.92 0.13 -6.52
C SER A 61 -8.83 1.21 -6.62
N ALA A 62 -8.82 2.00 -7.70
CA ALA A 62 -7.89 3.12 -7.84
C ALA A 62 -8.48 4.21 -8.75
N ASP A 63 -8.92 5.31 -8.16
CA ASP A 63 -9.12 6.55 -8.91
C ASP A 63 -7.77 6.96 -9.53
N ILE A 64 -7.72 7.05 -10.86
CA ILE A 64 -6.50 7.34 -11.63
C ILE A 64 -5.87 8.65 -11.12
N ASN A 65 -6.70 9.63 -10.79
CA ASN A 65 -6.25 10.92 -10.25
C ASN A 65 -5.59 10.75 -8.89
N SER A 66 -6.13 9.87 -8.03
CA SER A 66 -5.52 9.57 -6.72
C SER A 66 -4.14 8.92 -6.85
N VAL A 67 -3.91 8.11 -7.89
CA VAL A 67 -2.61 7.49 -8.17
C VAL A 67 -1.62 8.53 -8.69
N ILE A 68 -2.06 9.40 -9.59
CA ILE A 68 -1.24 10.50 -10.11
C ILE A 68 -0.84 11.44 -8.97
N ASN A 69 -1.77 11.85 -8.11
CA ASN A 69 -1.52 12.73 -6.98
C ASN A 69 -0.55 12.12 -5.95
N LYS A 70 -0.64 10.81 -5.68
CA LYS A 70 0.36 10.12 -4.83
C LYS A 70 1.76 10.13 -5.45
N ASN A 71 1.85 9.92 -6.76
CA ASN A 71 3.13 9.94 -7.47
C ASN A 71 3.74 11.35 -7.51
N ASN A 72 2.93 12.38 -7.73
CA ASN A 72 3.36 13.77 -7.71
C ASN A 72 3.83 14.16 -6.30
N LEU A 73 3.09 13.79 -5.26
CA LEU A 73 3.51 13.99 -3.87
C LEU A 73 4.84 13.31 -3.57
N HIS A 74 5.03 12.07 -4.03
CA HIS A 74 6.29 11.36 -3.84
C HIS A 74 7.47 12.08 -4.52
N LYS A 75 7.29 12.54 -5.76
CA LYS A 75 8.31 13.31 -6.48
C LYS A 75 8.63 14.62 -5.76
N ALA A 76 7.61 15.39 -5.37
CA ALA A 76 7.75 16.63 -4.63
C ALA A 76 8.52 16.42 -3.31
N LEU A 77 8.18 15.35 -2.59
CA LEU A 77 8.86 14.98 -1.35
C LEU A 77 10.33 14.63 -1.60
N MET A 78 10.66 13.88 -2.65
CA MET A 78 12.05 13.54 -2.98
C MET A 78 12.89 14.75 -3.39
N THR A 79 12.33 15.67 -4.17
CA THR A 79 12.99 16.93 -4.53
C THR A 79 13.21 17.81 -3.31
N ALA A 80 12.17 18.03 -2.50
CA ALA A 80 12.26 18.80 -1.25
C ALA A 80 13.34 18.24 -0.32
N LEU A 81 13.40 16.91 -0.20
CA LEU A 81 14.38 16.19 0.59
C LEU A 81 15.82 16.30 0.07
N GLN A 82 16.04 16.60 -1.21
CA GLN A 82 17.36 16.88 -1.79
C GLN A 82 17.80 18.33 -1.54
N GLU A 83 16.86 19.27 -1.45
CA GLU A 83 17.11 20.69 -1.17
C GLU A 83 17.40 20.99 0.31
N LEU A 84 17.07 20.05 1.21
CA LEU A 84 17.44 20.14 2.62
C LEU A 84 18.96 20.11 2.80
N SER A 85 19.44 20.83 3.83
CA SER A 85 20.86 20.72 4.21
C SER A 85 21.19 19.33 4.75
N VAL A 86 22.47 18.94 4.67
CA VAL A 86 22.94 17.62 5.11
C VAL A 86 22.52 17.30 6.56
N ILE A 87 22.59 18.30 7.46
CA ILE A 87 22.21 18.14 8.87
C ILE A 87 20.69 17.98 9.02
N GLU A 88 19.91 18.79 8.31
CA GLU A 88 18.45 18.70 8.30
C GLU A 88 17.98 17.33 7.78
N ARG A 89 18.65 16.83 6.74
CA ARG A 89 18.37 15.52 6.16
C ARG A 89 18.68 14.39 7.15
N GLN A 90 19.84 14.43 7.80
CA GLN A 90 20.21 13.46 8.84
C GLN A 90 19.19 13.42 9.99
N ILE A 91 18.68 14.57 10.43
CA ILE A 91 17.64 14.63 11.47
C ILE A 91 16.36 13.91 11.02
N ILE A 92 15.94 14.09 9.77
CA ILE A 92 14.76 13.40 9.23
C ILE A 92 15.02 11.91 9.10
N ASP A 93 16.16 11.52 8.55
CA ASP A 93 16.53 10.11 8.38
C ASP A 93 16.57 9.38 9.74
N GLU A 94 17.15 10.01 10.76
CA GLU A 94 17.20 9.46 12.12
C GLU A 94 15.83 9.38 12.82
N CYS A 95 14.92 10.31 12.56
CA CYS A 95 13.60 10.33 13.19
C CYS A 95 12.58 9.42 12.51
N PHE A 96 12.66 9.27 11.18
CA PHE A 96 11.60 8.62 10.39
C PHE A 96 12.04 7.39 9.62
N PHE A 97 13.31 7.32 9.18
CA PHE A 97 13.80 6.27 8.28
C PHE A 97 14.79 5.29 8.93
N TYR A 98 15.24 5.54 10.15
CA TYR A 98 16.12 4.63 10.88
C TYR A 98 15.35 3.40 11.38
N GLU A 99 15.59 2.25 10.74
CA GLU A 99 15.03 0.93 11.09
C GLU A 99 15.72 0.30 12.32
N ASP A 100 15.91 1.05 13.40
CA ASP A 100 16.25 0.41 14.66
C ASP A 100 15.00 -0.25 15.24
N VAL A 101 15.14 -1.50 15.71
CA VAL A 101 14.10 -2.29 16.40
C VAL A 101 13.43 -1.51 17.56
N LYS A 102 14.12 -0.46 18.07
CA LYS A 102 13.56 0.53 18.98
C LYS A 102 13.85 1.94 18.46
N ARG A 103 12.79 2.73 18.21
CA ARG A 103 12.90 4.15 17.90
C ARG A 103 13.71 4.87 18.99
N LYS A 104 14.83 5.49 18.61
CA LYS A 104 15.64 6.29 19.52
C LYS A 104 14.83 7.47 20.05
N THR A 105 15.01 7.78 21.33
CA THR A 105 14.38 8.93 21.95
C THR A 105 15.05 10.23 21.48
N TYR A 106 14.32 11.35 21.49
CA TYR A 106 14.90 12.67 21.16
C TYR A 106 16.07 13.06 22.06
N GLN A 107 16.20 12.47 23.25
CA GLN A 107 17.34 12.69 24.13
C GLN A 107 18.59 11.96 23.64
N GLU A 108 18.45 10.73 23.14
CA GLU A 108 19.56 9.96 22.55
C GLU A 108 20.01 10.57 21.22
N LEU A 109 19.06 10.99 20.38
CA LEU A 109 19.37 11.71 19.15
C LEU A 109 20.05 13.06 19.44
N GLY A 110 19.55 13.82 20.42
CA GLY A 110 20.20 15.04 20.87
C GLY A 110 21.66 14.82 21.31
N LYS A 111 21.92 13.76 22.10
CA LYS A 111 23.28 13.38 22.51
C LYS A 111 24.20 13.07 21.34
N LYS A 112 23.70 12.36 20.31
CA LYS A 112 24.47 12.04 19.09
C LYS A 112 24.96 13.32 18.38
N HIS A 113 24.13 14.35 18.39
CA HIS A 113 24.42 15.66 17.78
C HIS A 113 25.03 16.68 18.75
N ASN A 114 25.44 16.26 19.96
CA ASN A 114 25.97 17.12 21.03
C ASN A 114 25.04 18.31 21.38
N ILE A 115 23.72 18.12 21.30
CA ILE A 115 22.72 19.15 21.62
C ILE A 115 21.71 18.66 22.64
N SER A 116 21.10 19.60 23.37
CA SER A 116 20.05 19.27 24.32
C SER A 116 18.79 18.78 23.60
N ARG A 117 18.00 17.95 24.29
CA ARG A 117 16.70 17.46 23.78
C ARG A 117 15.82 18.58 23.23
N GLN A 118 15.74 19.71 23.95
CA GLN A 118 14.89 20.83 23.54
C GLN A 118 15.37 21.49 22.24
N VAL A 119 16.68 21.63 22.07
CA VAL A 119 17.28 22.19 20.85
C VAL A 119 17.07 21.25 19.67
N TYR A 120 17.21 19.93 19.89
CA TYR A 120 16.93 18.92 18.87
C TYR A 120 15.48 19.00 18.38
N VAL A 121 14.51 19.04 19.30
CA VAL A 121 13.08 19.15 18.95
C VAL A 121 12.78 20.46 18.20
N ARG A 122 13.36 21.59 18.62
CA ARG A 122 13.19 22.86 17.90
C ARG A 122 13.78 22.80 16.48
N LYS A 123 14.95 22.18 16.31
CA LYS A 123 15.55 21.96 14.98
C LYS A 123 14.65 21.07 14.12
N LEU A 124 14.20 19.93 14.64
CA LEU A 124 13.27 19.03 13.95
C LEU A 124 12.02 19.78 13.47
N ASN A 125 11.35 20.54 14.36
CA ASN A 125 10.15 21.28 14.00
C ASN A 125 10.41 22.32 12.89
N ARG A 126 11.55 23.02 12.94
CA ARG A 126 11.95 23.95 11.87
C ARG A 126 12.19 23.23 10.55
N THR A 127 12.89 22.09 10.60
CA THR A 127 13.13 21.25 9.43
C THR A 127 11.82 20.75 8.83
N LEU A 128 10.86 20.31 9.65
CA LEU A 128 9.54 19.86 9.19
C LEU A 128 8.72 21.00 8.57
N SER A 129 8.74 22.20 9.17
CA SER A 129 8.09 23.38 8.58
C SER A 129 8.69 23.74 7.22
N LYS A 130 10.02 23.70 7.10
CA LYS A 130 10.72 23.94 5.84
C LYS A 130 10.40 22.87 4.80
N LEU A 131 10.43 21.60 5.18
CA LEU A 131 10.05 20.48 4.31
C LEU A 131 8.63 20.64 3.77
N ARG A 132 7.69 21.04 4.64
CA ARG A 132 6.31 21.32 4.22
C ARG A 132 6.24 22.41 3.16
N GLN A 133 6.94 23.53 3.36
CA GLN A 133 6.98 24.62 2.39
C GLN A 133 7.57 24.18 1.05
N LEU A 134 8.64 23.38 1.07
CA LEU A 134 9.24 22.85 -0.16
C LEU A 134 8.32 21.86 -0.87
N ILE A 135 7.62 21.00 -0.13
CA ILE A 135 6.62 20.11 -0.73
C ILE A 135 5.49 20.92 -1.38
N GLU A 136 4.96 21.93 -0.70
CA GLU A 136 3.91 22.80 -1.24
C GLU A 136 4.37 23.56 -2.50
N GLN A 137 5.67 23.87 -2.63
CA GLN A 137 6.23 24.52 -3.82
C GLN A 137 6.40 23.57 -5.01
N HIS A 138 6.75 22.31 -4.75
CA HIS A 138 7.02 21.31 -5.79
C HIS A 138 5.82 20.40 -6.08
N PHE A 139 4.70 20.60 -5.38
CA PHE A 139 3.50 19.78 -5.54
C PHE A 139 2.60 20.34 -6.64
N ASP A 140 2.56 19.62 -7.77
CA ASP A 140 1.59 19.85 -8.84
C ASP A 140 0.37 18.94 -8.64
N GLU A 141 -0.77 19.55 -8.30
CA GLU A 141 -2.05 18.85 -8.15
C GLU A 141 -2.71 18.60 -9.51
N PHE A 142 -3.24 17.39 -9.70
CA PHE A 142 -3.98 16.94 -10.89
C PHE A 142 -5.47 16.73 -10.58
#